data_AF-A0A4U6X7S2-F1
#
_entry.id   AF-A0A4U6X7S2-F1
#
_cell.length_a   1.000
_cell.length_b   1.000
_cell.length_c   1.000
_cell.angle_alpha   90.00
_cell.angle_beta   90.00
_cell.angle_gamma   90.00
#
_symmetry.space_group_name_H-M   'P 1'
#
loop_
_entity.id
_entity.type
_entity.pdbx_description
1 polymer ?
#
loop_
_entity_poly.entity_id
_entity_poly.type
_entity_poly.pdbx_seq_one_letter_code
_entity_poly.pdbx_strand_id
1 'polypeptide(L)'
;MPPNISALSQYQIRRFFQENDSVTQQQCNAEAQQITGQSVTATACQGGTSYTVEGGEVVVQFRVPSSNLDMDLLPSIEQAYCGFAPRHEYRGKLGQVSVYTMNNIGGTCMYLARTELQSDNYSLLRFTIDDYARLANPSPPF
;
A
#
# COMPACT_ATOMS: atom_id res chain seq x y z
N MET A 1 -10.94 -17.11 13.64
CA MET A 1 -11.30 -16.70 12.26
C MET A 1 -10.30 -15.68 11.79
N PRO A 2 -9.81 -15.75 10.54
CA PRO A 2 -9.02 -14.66 9.98
C PRO A 2 -9.87 -13.37 9.98
N PRO A 3 -9.26 -12.19 10.21
CA PRO A 3 -9.98 -10.92 10.16
C PRO A 3 -10.59 -10.76 8.76
N ASN A 4 -11.87 -10.35 8.71
CA ASN A 4 -12.51 -10.03 7.44
C ASN A 4 -11.94 -8.69 6.94
N ILE A 5 -10.84 -8.77 6.18
CA ILE A 5 -10.12 -7.60 5.67
C ILE A 5 -11.04 -6.74 4.80
N SER A 6 -11.96 -7.33 4.05
CA SER A 6 -12.95 -6.58 3.26
C SER A 6 -13.83 -5.72 4.16
N ALA A 7 -14.38 -6.29 5.24
CA ALA A 7 -15.19 -5.54 6.21
C ALA A 7 -14.38 -4.44 6.91
N LEU A 8 -13.10 -4.71 7.25
CA LEU A 8 -12.20 -3.72 7.83
C LEU A 8 -11.92 -2.57 6.85
N SER A 9 -11.61 -2.88 5.59
CA SER A 9 -11.38 -1.89 4.54
C SER A 9 -12.60 -1.00 4.32
N GLN A 10 -13.80 -1.59 4.27
CA GLN A 10 -15.04 -0.80 4.16
C GLN A 10 -15.26 0.12 5.36
N TYR A 11 -14.96 -0.36 6.58
CA TYR A 11 -15.02 0.47 7.78
C TYR A 11 -14.00 1.63 7.72
N GLN A 12 -12.75 1.35 7.31
CA GLN A 12 -11.70 2.36 7.18
C GLN A 12 -12.05 3.43 6.14
N ILE A 13 -12.60 3.05 4.99
CA ILE A 13 -13.09 3.99 3.97
C ILE A 13 -14.17 4.89 4.56
N ARG A 14 -15.21 4.31 5.18
CA ARG A 14 -16.28 5.09 5.80
C ARG A 14 -15.75 6.05 6.85
N ARG A 15 -14.89 5.55 7.74
CA ARG A 15 -14.27 6.35 8.80
C ARG A 15 -13.43 7.49 8.26
N PHE A 16 -12.61 7.24 7.23
CA PHE A 16 -11.79 8.27 6.58
C PHE A 16 -12.66 9.45 6.11
N PHE A 17 -13.76 9.18 5.40
CA PHE A 17 -14.64 10.24 4.91
C PHE A 17 -15.57 10.83 5.98
N GLN A 18 -15.81 10.13 7.09
CA GLN A 18 -16.51 10.69 8.26
C GLN A 18 -15.63 11.68 9.03
N GLU A 19 -14.34 11.39 9.16
CA GLU A 19 -13.38 12.22 9.89
C GLU A 19 -12.77 13.34 9.03
N ASN A 20 -12.97 13.30 7.70
CA ASN A 20 -12.42 14.28 6.75
C ASN A 20 -13.52 14.77 5.80
N ASP A 21 -14.34 15.70 6.26
CA ASP A 21 -15.47 16.28 5.51
C ASP A 21 -15.05 17.25 4.38
N SER A 22 -13.78 17.66 4.35
CA SER A 22 -13.23 18.51 3.28
C SER A 22 -13.22 17.87 1.89
N VAL A 23 -13.37 16.54 1.82
CA VAL A 23 -13.40 15.76 0.57
C VAL A 23 -14.39 14.61 0.65
N THR A 24 -14.95 14.25 -0.50
CA THR A 24 -15.81 13.07 -0.65
C THR A 24 -15.07 11.95 -1.38
N GLN A 25 -15.55 10.71 -1.23
CA GLN A 25 -14.99 9.57 -1.97
C GLN A 25 -15.07 9.77 -3.49
N GLN A 26 -16.13 10.41 -3.97
CA GLN A 26 -16.29 10.70 -5.41
C GLN A 26 -15.25 11.69 -5.91
N GLN A 27 -14.95 12.74 -5.14
CA GLN A 27 -13.90 13.70 -5.48
C GLN A 27 -12.51 13.04 -5.49
N CYS A 28 -12.19 12.22 -4.48
CA CYS A 28 -10.93 11.47 -4.47
C CYS A 28 -10.82 10.52 -5.66
N ASN A 29 -11.90 9.82 -6.02
CA ASN A 29 -11.91 8.93 -7.18
C ASN A 29 -11.74 9.71 -8.49
N ALA A 30 -12.43 10.84 -8.66
CA ALA A 30 -12.31 11.68 -9.85
C ALA A 30 -10.89 12.24 -9.99
N GLU A 31 -10.30 12.75 -8.90
CA GLU A 31 -8.91 13.23 -8.87
C GLU A 31 -7.93 12.10 -9.24
N ALA A 32 -8.11 10.91 -8.65
CA ALA A 32 -7.28 9.77 -8.98
C ALA A 32 -7.42 9.35 -10.45
N GLN A 33 -8.63 9.35 -11.02
CA GLN A 33 -8.83 9.07 -12.44
C GLN A 33 -8.15 10.10 -13.34
N GLN A 34 -8.14 11.38 -12.96
CA GLN A 34 -7.40 12.41 -13.69
C GLN A 34 -5.89 12.19 -13.62
N ILE A 35 -5.37 11.81 -12.44
CA ILE A 35 -3.95 11.54 -12.23
C ILE A 35 -3.48 10.30 -13.00
N THR A 36 -4.26 9.21 -12.99
CA THR A 36 -3.88 7.94 -13.62
C THR A 36 -4.26 7.86 -15.10
N GLY A 37 -5.22 8.65 -15.55
CA GLY A 37 -5.83 8.52 -16.88
C GLY A 37 -6.63 7.22 -17.05
N GLN A 38 -6.93 6.50 -15.97
CA GLN A 38 -7.59 5.20 -15.96
C GLN A 38 -8.80 5.21 -15.02
N SER A 39 -9.67 4.20 -15.14
CA SER A 39 -10.64 3.93 -14.08
C SER A 39 -9.92 3.51 -12.80
N VAL A 40 -10.48 3.85 -11.64
CA VAL A 40 -9.87 3.57 -10.34
C VAL A 40 -10.77 2.72 -9.47
N THR A 41 -10.18 1.86 -8.66
CA THR A 41 -10.87 1.04 -7.66
C THR A 41 -10.17 1.15 -6.31
N ALA A 42 -10.92 1.17 -5.23
CA ALA A 42 -10.34 1.12 -3.89
C ALA A 42 -9.53 -0.17 -3.70
N THR A 43 -8.31 -0.07 -3.17
CA THR A 43 -7.47 -1.25 -2.90
C THR A 43 -8.17 -2.18 -1.91
N ALA A 44 -7.95 -3.49 -2.06
CA ALA A 44 -8.58 -4.52 -1.22
C ALA A 44 -8.26 -4.38 0.29
N CYS A 45 -7.09 -3.80 0.60
CA CYS A 45 -6.67 -3.45 1.95
C CYS A 45 -6.47 -1.93 2.06
N GLN A 46 -7.09 -1.31 3.05
CA GLN A 46 -7.04 0.14 3.28
C GLN A 46 -6.22 0.48 4.54
N GLY A 47 -5.72 1.72 4.58
CA GLY A 47 -5.04 2.26 5.75
C GLY A 47 -6.04 2.89 6.73
N GLY A 48 -5.68 2.97 8.02
CA GLY A 48 -6.53 3.64 9.02
C GLY A 48 -6.55 5.17 8.89
N THR A 49 -5.55 5.76 8.22
CA THR A 49 -5.37 7.22 8.08
C THR A 49 -5.26 7.66 6.63
N SER A 50 -5.62 6.78 5.69
CA SER A 50 -5.51 7.02 4.27
C SER A 50 -6.58 6.30 3.47
N TYR A 51 -7.05 6.93 2.41
CA TYR A 51 -7.81 6.29 1.36
C TYR A 51 -6.90 6.00 0.16
N THR A 52 -6.84 4.75 -0.30
CA THR A 52 -5.96 4.33 -1.40
C THR A 52 -6.77 3.71 -2.53
N VAL A 53 -6.46 4.12 -3.76
CA VAL A 53 -7.09 3.60 -4.98
C VAL A 53 -6.03 3.22 -6.01
N GLU A 54 -6.34 2.19 -6.80
CA GLU A 54 -5.49 1.67 -7.87
C GLU A 54 -6.09 2.06 -9.22
N GLY A 55 -5.25 2.57 -10.13
CA GLY A 55 -5.60 2.90 -11.51
C GLY A 55 -4.64 2.27 -12.50
N GLY A 56 -4.40 0.96 -12.39
CA GLY A 56 -3.46 0.21 -13.22
C GLY A 56 -2.02 0.33 -12.70
N GLU A 57 -1.13 0.95 -13.48
CA GLU A 57 0.29 1.09 -13.12
C GLU A 57 0.55 2.10 -12.00
N VAL A 58 -0.44 2.93 -11.68
CA VAL A 58 -0.34 3.99 -10.67
C VAL A 58 -1.37 3.76 -9.58
N VAL A 59 -0.91 3.86 -8.34
CA VAL A 59 -1.74 3.87 -7.13
C VAL A 59 -1.75 5.29 -6.57
N VAL A 60 -2.92 5.78 -6.19
CA VAL A 60 -3.11 7.10 -5.60
C VAL A 60 -3.53 6.94 -4.15
N GLN A 61 -2.87 7.66 -3.26
CA GLN A 61 -3.15 7.65 -1.83
C GLN A 61 -3.46 9.06 -1.33
N PHE A 62 -4.61 9.19 -0.67
CA PHE A 62 -5.08 10.38 0.00
C PHE A 62 -4.85 10.22 1.50
N ARG A 63 -4.09 11.11 2.12
CA ARG A 63 -3.70 11.00 3.54
C ARG A 63 -4.18 12.20 4.33
N VAL A 64 -4.63 11.94 5.56
CA VAL A 64 -5.00 13.01 6.49
C VAL A 64 -3.77 13.85 6.88
N PRO A 65 -3.94 15.14 7.22
CA PRO A 65 -2.81 16.02 7.56
C PRO A 65 -1.87 15.52 8.65
N SER A 66 -2.41 14.80 9.65
CA SER A 66 -1.65 14.25 10.77
C SER A 66 -0.79 13.02 10.42
N SER A 67 -0.87 12.55 9.18
CA SER A 67 -0.23 11.32 8.73
C SER A 67 0.49 11.50 7.39
N ASN A 68 1.01 12.69 7.10
CA ASN A 68 1.78 12.93 5.86
C ASN A 68 2.99 12.00 5.76
N LEU A 69 3.37 11.65 4.52
CA LEU A 69 4.59 10.88 4.29
C LEU A 69 5.79 11.81 4.42
N ASP A 70 6.88 11.28 4.99
CA ASP A 70 8.18 11.95 4.99
C ASP A 70 8.83 11.75 3.62
N MET A 71 8.68 12.76 2.75
CA MET A 71 9.17 12.68 1.38
C MET A 71 10.71 12.68 1.28
N ASP A 72 11.42 13.12 2.32
CA ASP A 72 12.88 13.12 2.36
C ASP A 72 13.41 11.72 2.73
N LEU A 73 12.63 10.94 3.49
CA LEU A 73 12.98 9.57 3.88
C LEU A 73 12.70 8.55 2.75
N LEU A 74 11.66 8.75 1.95
CA LEU A 74 11.21 7.77 0.95
C LEU A 74 12.28 7.33 -0.07
N PRO A 75 13.17 8.22 -0.59
CA PRO A 75 14.25 7.79 -1.47
C PRO A 75 15.22 6.79 -0.82
N SER A 76 15.47 6.93 0.49
CA SER A 76 16.33 6.00 1.22
C SER A 76 15.66 4.63 1.37
N ILE A 77 14.34 4.60 1.57
CA ILE A 77 13.56 3.36 1.62
C ILE A 77 13.57 2.68 0.26
N GLU A 78 13.34 3.43 -0.83
CA GLU A 78 13.40 2.91 -2.19
C GLU A 78 14.77 2.30 -2.49
N GLN A 79 15.86 2.96 -2.11
CA GLN A 79 17.22 2.46 -2.30
C GLN A 79 17.48 1.18 -1.49
N ALA A 80 17.03 1.12 -0.24
CA ALA A 80 17.23 -0.03 0.63
C ALA A 80 16.44 -1.27 0.19
N TYR A 81 15.23 -1.07 -0.35
CA TYR A 81 14.31 -2.12 -0.77
C TYR A 81 14.06 -2.06 -2.28
N CYS A 82 15.11 -1.90 -3.07
CA CYS A 82 15.03 -1.73 -4.52
C CYS A 82 14.17 -2.83 -5.17
N GLY A 83 13.09 -2.42 -5.85
CA GLY A 83 12.13 -3.33 -6.49
C GLY A 83 11.00 -3.85 -5.58
N PHE A 84 11.11 -3.63 -4.26
CA PHE A 84 10.12 -4.04 -3.26
C PHE A 84 9.46 -2.87 -2.51
N ALA A 85 9.95 -1.64 -2.71
CA ALA A 85 9.32 -0.41 -2.25
C ALA A 85 8.73 0.37 -3.44
N PRO A 86 7.51 0.94 -3.30
CA PRO A 86 6.97 1.86 -4.29
C PRO A 86 7.75 3.18 -4.29
N ARG A 87 7.88 3.78 -5.47
CA ARG A 87 8.40 5.14 -5.67
C ARG A 87 7.26 6.11 -5.47
N HIS A 88 7.37 6.94 -4.45
CA HIS A 88 6.32 7.87 -4.07
C HIS A 88 6.59 9.26 -4.61
N GLU A 89 5.54 9.96 -5.03
CA GLU A 89 5.60 11.36 -5.42
C GLU A 89 4.46 12.12 -4.77
N TYR A 90 4.74 13.33 -4.28
CA TYR A 90 3.72 14.22 -3.76
C TYR A 90 3.06 15.01 -4.91
N ARG A 91 1.73 14.98 -4.96
CA ARG A 91 0.92 15.60 -6.04
C ARG A 91 0.15 16.85 -5.60
N GLY A 92 0.30 17.26 -4.34
CA GLY A 92 -0.42 18.42 -3.80
C GLY A 92 -1.53 18.00 -2.82
N LYS A 93 -2.59 18.81 -2.76
CA LYS A 93 -3.72 18.60 -1.85
C LYS A 93 -5.04 18.61 -2.60
N LEU A 94 -5.97 17.80 -2.10
CA LEU A 94 -7.39 17.86 -2.44
C LEU A 94 -8.14 18.17 -1.14
N GLY A 95 -8.77 19.34 -1.05
CA GLY A 95 -9.28 19.83 0.24
C GLY A 95 -8.15 19.91 1.28
N GLN A 96 -8.30 19.21 2.41
CA GLN A 96 -7.27 19.13 3.44
C GLN A 96 -6.35 17.91 3.32
N VAL A 97 -6.70 16.92 2.50
CA VAL A 97 -5.90 15.69 2.39
C VAL A 97 -4.74 15.88 1.42
N SER A 98 -3.59 15.31 1.78
CA SER A 98 -2.42 15.27 0.91
C SER A 98 -2.54 14.12 -0.08
N VAL A 99 -2.21 14.39 -1.34
CA VAL A 99 -2.29 13.43 -2.45
C VAL A 99 -0.90 12.94 -2.81
N TYR A 100 -0.73 11.63 -2.85
CA TYR A 100 0.51 10.98 -3.25
C TYR A 100 0.23 9.97 -4.35
N THR A 101 1.15 9.85 -5.31
CA THR A 101 1.16 8.76 -6.29
C THR A 101 2.28 7.81 -6.00
N MET A 102 2.09 6.55 -6.38
CA MET A 102 3.16 5.56 -6.40
C MET A 102 2.99 4.58 -7.55
N ASN A 103 4.10 4.02 -8.05
CA ASN A 103 4.02 2.93 -9.00
C ASN A 103 3.44 1.67 -8.33
N ASN A 104 2.58 0.97 -9.06
CA ASN A 104 2.05 -0.30 -8.63
C ASN A 104 3.13 -1.39 -8.74
N ILE A 105 3.63 -1.87 -7.62
CA ILE A 105 4.62 -2.96 -7.56
C ILE A 105 3.98 -4.35 -7.60
N GLY A 106 2.65 -4.42 -7.66
CA GLY A 106 1.89 -5.67 -7.66
C GLY A 106 1.98 -6.46 -6.35
N GLY A 107 1.68 -7.75 -6.44
CA GLY A 107 1.69 -8.67 -5.31
C GLY A 107 0.40 -8.62 -4.46
N THR A 108 0.35 -9.51 -3.47
CA THR A 108 -0.79 -9.65 -2.56
C THR A 108 -0.44 -9.04 -1.21
N CYS A 109 -1.32 -8.17 -0.68
CA CYS A 109 -1.18 -7.65 0.68
C CYS A 109 -1.00 -8.81 1.68
N MET A 110 0.00 -8.72 2.55
CA MET A 110 0.35 -9.76 3.53
C MET A 110 -0.86 -10.22 4.36
N TYR A 111 -1.76 -9.30 4.73
CA TYR A 111 -2.97 -9.65 5.47
C TYR A 111 -3.93 -10.56 4.68
N LEU A 112 -4.00 -10.38 3.37
CA LEU A 112 -4.81 -11.21 2.47
C LEU A 112 -4.11 -12.56 2.18
N ALA A 113 -2.79 -12.55 2.04
CA ALA A 113 -1.98 -13.74 1.82
C ALA A 113 -1.78 -14.58 3.11
N ARG A 114 -2.16 -14.06 4.28
CA ARG A 114 -1.83 -14.67 5.58
C ARG A 114 -2.26 -16.13 5.70
N THR A 115 -3.47 -16.46 5.26
CA THR A 115 -3.97 -17.85 5.36
C THR A 115 -3.11 -18.82 4.55
N GLU A 116 -2.70 -18.42 3.35
CA GLU A 116 -1.84 -19.21 2.47
C GLU A 116 -0.41 -19.29 3.02
N LEU A 117 0.15 -18.16 3.49
CA LEU A 117 1.48 -18.16 4.12
C LEU A 117 1.55 -19.04 5.38
N GLN A 118 0.41 -19.24 6.06
CA GLN A 118 0.31 -20.05 7.27
C GLN A 118 -0.19 -21.48 7.00
N SER A 119 -0.54 -21.82 5.75
CA SER A 119 -0.90 -23.19 5.39
C SER A 119 0.31 -24.12 5.43
N ASP A 120 0.06 -25.43 5.32
CA ASP A 120 1.09 -26.45 5.13
C ASP A 120 2.26 -26.35 6.12
N ASN A 121 1.92 -26.14 7.40
CA ASN A 121 2.88 -25.98 8.50
C ASN A 121 3.91 -24.86 8.25
N TYR A 122 3.45 -23.74 7.67
CA TYR A 122 4.25 -22.55 7.40
C TYR A 122 5.42 -22.81 6.43
N SER A 123 5.26 -23.76 5.51
CA SER A 123 6.31 -24.18 4.57
C SER A 123 6.88 -23.00 3.77
N LEU A 124 6.02 -22.15 3.20
CA LEU A 124 6.43 -20.97 2.44
C LEU A 124 7.25 -19.97 3.27
N LEU A 125 6.84 -19.72 4.51
CA LEU A 125 7.58 -18.82 5.41
C LEU A 125 8.94 -19.43 5.80
N ARG A 126 8.98 -20.74 6.08
CA ARG A 126 10.23 -21.45 6.39
C ARG A 126 11.20 -21.41 5.21
N PHE A 127 10.74 -21.73 4.00
CA PHE A 127 11.59 -21.65 2.80
C PHE A 127 12.13 -20.25 2.57
N THR A 128 11.29 -19.22 2.75
CA THR A 128 11.73 -17.82 2.62
C THR A 128 12.86 -17.49 3.60
N ILE A 129 12.76 -17.93 4.86
CA ILE A 129 13.80 -17.72 5.87
C ILE A 129 15.07 -18.52 5.52
N ASP A 130 14.92 -19.78 5.10
CA ASP A 130 16.06 -20.65 4.74
C ASP A 130 16.80 -20.15 3.49
N ASP A 131 16.08 -19.64 2.48
CA ASP A 131 16.66 -19.00 1.30
C ASP A 131 17.41 -17.72 1.69
N TYR A 132 16.81 -16.88 2.52
CA TYR A 132 17.44 -15.65 2.99
C TYR A 132 18.72 -15.94 3.80
N ALA A 133 18.67 -16.92 4.71
CA ALA A 133 19.83 -17.33 5.51
C ALA A 133 20.99 -17.87 4.64
N ARG A 134 20.67 -18.58 3.55
CA ARG A 134 21.67 -19.05 2.57
C ARG A 134 22.32 -17.91 1.80
N LEU A 135 21.56 -16.88 1.42
CA LEU A 135 22.11 -15.69 0.76
C LEU A 135 23.01 -14.87 1.68
N ALA A 136 22.67 -14.80 2.98
CA ALA A 136 23.45 -14.08 3.98
C ALA A 136 24.75 -14.80 4.40
N ASN A 137 24.81 -16.13 4.27
CA ASN A 137 25.98 -16.94 4.56
C ASN A 137 26.39 -17.76 3.31
N PRO A 138 26.95 -17.12 2.27
CA PRO A 138 27.44 -17.86 1.12
C PRO A 138 28.57 -18.78 1.57
N SER A 139 28.37 -20.09 1.47
CA SER A 139 29.46 -21.07 1.64
C SER A 139 30.61 -20.69 0.68
N PRO A 140 31.86 -20.63 1.13
CA PRO A 140 32.97 -20.31 0.24
C PRO A 140 33.09 -21.37 -0.86
N PRO A 141 33.43 -20.99 -2.11
CA PRO A 141 33.73 -21.97 -3.14
C PRO A 141 34.97 -22.74 -2.70
N PHE A 142 34.88 -24.07 -2.73
CA PHE A 142 36.01 -24.97 -2.55
C PHE A 142 37.13 -24.68 -3.56
#